data_AF-A0AAD1GNU8-F1
#
_entry.id   AF-A0AAD1GNU8-F1
#
_cell.length_a   1.000
_cell.length_b   1.000
_cell.length_c   1.000
_cell.angle_alpha   90.00
_cell.angle_beta   90.00
_cell.angle_gamma   90.00
#
_symmetry.space_group_name_H-M   'P 1'
#
loop_
_entity.id
_entity.type
_entity.pdbx_description
1 polymer ?
#
loop_
_entity_poly.entity_id
_entity_poly.type
_entity_poly.pdbx_seq_one_letter_code
_entity_poly.pdbx_strand_id
1 'polypeptide(L)'
;MKALFLGAGASYECGMPLVWEFTNGLRANVLKRLNSKLFDFQKDPHFRTSFEAILSDPDLHYEQMIGKLEALQLDRGPSSEIARTTALQLIDCVQILLLEDQVLTTKLLAEKAKDYSGIKGLLAKHPCLHVFSLNHDINFEEICKFHEIQCRDGFFDQAVERYSNIAKFKSLTKEQLNNGVLNFFDSAGVGVNLIKLHGSLDMFAVEDKNLYLKCVPPVEAPIGGHVQEIRRIEDHSLELSQRLKIRTVGELDVTDKDGEIQFLRRSLLSGAHKFKGDFDQIAPIAFFEEFKNRMEAITELDVIGYGFGDHHVNEVLQQWLEAPNVSINIYDPYCKSIPSALSGSADRVCIMNFGLTDYFQKFDPSNQLLVAAVRRKIFELARENLRQRRLSLWKASNEHSTE
;
A
#
# COMPACT_ATOMS: atom_id res chain seq x y z
N MET A 1 -4.04 -24.26 -8.14
CA MET A 1 -3.99 -23.72 -6.76
C MET A 1 -4.86 -22.48 -6.66
N LYS A 2 -5.39 -22.11 -5.48
CA LYS A 2 -6.13 -20.85 -5.26
C LYS A 2 -5.20 -19.76 -4.73
N ALA A 3 -5.37 -18.52 -5.19
CA ALA A 3 -4.71 -17.34 -4.65
C ALA A 3 -5.69 -16.16 -4.48
N LEU A 4 -5.30 -15.18 -3.65
CA LEU A 4 -5.99 -13.89 -3.52
C LEU A 4 -5.18 -12.77 -4.14
N PHE A 5 -5.87 -11.82 -4.77
CA PHE A 5 -5.28 -10.56 -5.22
C PHE A 5 -6.04 -9.39 -4.58
N LEU A 6 -5.36 -8.57 -3.78
CA LEU A 6 -5.96 -7.53 -2.97
C LEU A 6 -5.63 -6.13 -3.51
N GLY A 7 -6.66 -5.40 -3.91
CA GLY A 7 -6.59 -3.97 -4.21
C GLY A 7 -7.11 -3.10 -3.06
N ALA A 8 -7.14 -1.78 -3.29
CA ALA A 8 -7.51 -0.79 -2.27
C ALA A 8 -8.88 -1.05 -1.63
N GLY A 9 -9.83 -1.62 -2.38
CA GLY A 9 -11.15 -1.99 -1.89
C GLY A 9 -11.13 -3.07 -0.79
N ALA A 10 -10.09 -3.91 -0.72
CA ALA A 10 -9.93 -4.89 0.36
C ALA A 10 -9.68 -4.22 1.72
N SER A 11 -8.96 -3.10 1.73
CA SER A 11 -8.69 -2.31 2.93
C SER A 11 -9.71 -1.20 3.19
N TYR A 12 -10.56 -0.91 2.20
CA TYR A 12 -11.59 0.13 2.29
C TYR A 12 -12.55 -0.12 3.45
N GLU A 13 -12.98 -1.37 3.66
CA GLU A 13 -13.88 -1.74 4.76
C GLU A 13 -13.26 -1.56 6.14
N CYS A 14 -11.92 -1.57 6.23
CA CYS A 14 -11.16 -1.29 7.45
C CYS A 14 -10.92 0.22 7.67
N GLY A 15 -11.36 1.07 6.74
CA GLY A 15 -11.30 2.53 6.85
C GLY A 15 -10.28 3.20 5.94
N MET A 16 -9.42 2.46 5.25
CA MET A 16 -8.45 3.07 4.34
C MET A 16 -9.16 3.76 3.16
N PRO A 17 -8.58 4.86 2.65
CA PRO A 17 -9.20 5.62 1.55
C PRO A 17 -9.04 4.91 0.21
N LEU A 18 -10.01 5.10 -0.70
CA LEU A 18 -9.77 4.88 -2.13
C LEU A 18 -8.99 6.04 -2.74
N VAL A 19 -8.48 5.83 -3.96
CA VAL A 19 -7.61 6.77 -4.69
C VAL A 19 -8.13 8.23 -4.68
N TRP A 20 -9.42 8.43 -4.91
CA TRP A 20 -10.04 9.77 -4.98
C TRP A 20 -10.26 10.40 -3.60
N GLU A 21 -10.65 9.61 -2.60
CA GLU A 21 -10.75 10.10 -1.22
C GLU A 21 -9.39 10.57 -0.71
N PHE A 22 -8.35 9.76 -1.00
CA PHE A 22 -6.99 10.09 -0.62
C PHE A 22 -6.48 11.34 -1.37
N THR A 23 -6.73 11.41 -2.68
CA THR A 23 -6.35 12.56 -3.52
C THR A 23 -6.92 13.86 -2.95
N ASN A 24 -8.18 13.89 -2.52
CA ASN A 24 -8.76 15.11 -1.95
C ASN A 24 -8.12 15.51 -0.61
N GLY A 25 -7.78 14.53 0.23
CA GLY A 25 -7.02 14.76 1.46
C GLY A 25 -5.61 15.29 1.18
N LEU A 26 -4.92 14.73 0.21
CA LEU A 26 -3.60 15.17 -0.25
C LEU A 26 -3.64 16.60 -0.78
N ARG A 27 -4.54 16.90 -1.73
CA ARG A 27 -4.74 18.24 -2.30
C ARG A 27 -4.94 19.28 -1.21
N ALA A 28 -5.92 19.07 -0.35
CA ALA A 28 -6.25 20.03 0.72
C ALA A 28 -5.06 20.29 1.64
N ASN A 29 -4.30 19.24 1.99
CA ASN A 29 -3.15 19.39 2.87
C ASN A 29 -1.94 20.05 2.20
N VAL A 30 -1.66 19.72 0.94
CA VAL A 30 -0.52 20.24 0.17
C VAL A 30 -0.77 21.70 -0.22
N LEU A 31 -1.93 22.01 -0.81
CA LEU A 31 -2.28 23.37 -1.25
C LEU A 31 -2.21 24.38 -0.09
N LYS A 32 -2.78 24.02 1.08
CA LYS A 32 -2.72 24.84 2.30
C LYS A 32 -1.28 25.14 2.77
N ARG A 33 -0.30 24.31 2.37
CA ARG A 33 1.09 24.36 2.83
C ARG A 33 2.08 24.77 1.73
N LEU A 34 1.64 25.16 0.54
CA LEU A 34 2.54 25.63 -0.53
C LEU A 34 3.34 26.90 -0.13
N ASN A 35 2.83 27.68 0.82
CA ASN A 35 3.55 28.85 1.38
C ASN A 35 4.54 28.49 2.50
N SER A 36 4.60 27.23 2.92
CA SER A 36 5.54 26.75 3.94
C SER A 36 6.85 26.29 3.30
N LYS A 37 7.81 25.85 4.12
CA LYS A 37 9.06 25.22 3.65
C LYS A 37 8.89 23.75 3.23
N LEU A 38 7.66 23.30 2.99
CA LEU A 38 7.38 21.93 2.58
C LEU A 38 7.92 21.64 1.18
N PHE A 39 7.81 22.61 0.27
CA PHE A 39 8.36 22.56 -1.08
C PHE A 39 9.33 23.73 -1.28
N ASP A 40 10.39 23.52 -2.05
CA ASP A 40 11.38 24.56 -2.37
C ASP A 40 11.29 24.96 -3.85
N PHE A 41 10.72 26.14 -4.09
CA PHE A 41 10.62 26.75 -5.41
C PHE A 41 11.57 27.94 -5.59
N GLN A 42 12.56 28.14 -4.72
CA GLN A 42 13.42 29.33 -4.79
C GLN A 42 14.21 29.43 -6.10
N LYS A 43 14.66 28.28 -6.62
CA LYS A 43 15.42 28.20 -7.88
C LYS A 43 14.54 28.44 -9.12
N ASP A 44 13.24 28.14 -9.05
CA ASP A 44 12.28 28.35 -10.13
C ASP A 44 10.89 28.68 -9.56
N PRO A 45 10.63 29.96 -9.25
CA PRO A 45 9.35 30.39 -8.68
C PRO A 45 8.16 30.18 -9.61
N HIS A 46 8.37 30.10 -10.92
CA HIS A 46 7.29 29.90 -11.89
C HIS A 46 6.75 28.47 -11.84
N PHE A 47 7.60 27.49 -11.53
CA PHE A 47 7.20 26.10 -11.37
C PHE A 47 6.13 25.90 -10.29
N ARG A 48 6.10 26.77 -9.27
CA ARG A 48 5.05 26.74 -8.24
C ARG A 48 3.66 26.82 -8.85
N THR A 49 3.43 27.74 -9.78
CA THR A 49 2.13 27.92 -10.44
C THR A 49 1.75 26.68 -11.25
N SER A 50 2.72 26.06 -11.93
CA SER A 50 2.51 24.80 -12.65
C SER A 50 2.16 23.65 -11.71
N PHE A 51 2.83 23.53 -10.56
CA PHE A 51 2.53 22.52 -9.56
C PHE A 51 1.16 22.73 -8.92
N GLU A 52 0.80 23.96 -8.60
CA GLU A 52 -0.52 24.33 -8.10
C GLU A 52 -1.63 23.99 -9.10
N ALA A 53 -1.39 24.21 -10.40
CA ALA A 53 -2.32 23.81 -11.47
C ALA A 53 -2.48 22.28 -11.55
N ILE A 54 -1.39 21.51 -11.42
CA ILE A 54 -1.46 20.03 -11.37
C ILE A 54 -2.29 19.56 -10.16
N LEU A 55 -2.07 20.13 -8.98
CA LEU A 55 -2.81 19.76 -7.78
C LEU A 55 -4.29 20.16 -7.88
N SER A 56 -4.60 21.27 -8.54
CA SER A 56 -5.96 21.83 -8.61
C SER A 56 -6.81 21.26 -9.75
N ASP A 57 -6.21 20.52 -10.68
CA ASP A 57 -6.92 19.86 -11.78
C ASP A 57 -7.84 18.76 -11.22
N PRO A 58 -9.18 18.88 -11.28
CA PRO A 58 -10.13 17.93 -10.68
C PRO A 58 -10.08 16.53 -11.29
N ASP A 59 -9.59 16.40 -12.53
CA ASP A 59 -9.63 15.17 -13.31
C ASP A 59 -8.41 14.27 -13.06
N LEU A 60 -7.45 14.75 -12.27
CA LEU A 60 -6.27 13.98 -11.88
C LEU A 60 -6.46 13.34 -10.51
N HIS A 61 -6.07 12.08 -10.34
CA HIS A 61 -5.77 11.55 -9.02
C HIS A 61 -4.27 11.69 -8.69
N TYR A 62 -3.89 11.46 -7.43
CA TYR A 62 -2.53 11.75 -6.96
C TYR A 62 -1.43 11.02 -7.74
N GLU A 63 -1.64 9.76 -8.15
CA GLU A 63 -0.66 9.03 -8.97
C GLU A 63 -0.48 9.67 -10.35
N GLN A 64 -1.54 10.22 -10.96
CA GLN A 64 -1.45 10.96 -12.22
C GLN A 64 -0.76 12.32 -12.04
N MET A 65 -0.95 12.97 -10.89
CA MET A 65 -0.21 14.20 -10.55
C MET A 65 1.30 13.92 -10.46
N ILE A 66 1.68 12.85 -9.77
CA ILE A 66 3.07 12.38 -9.71
C ILE A 66 3.55 12.02 -11.12
N GLY A 67 2.75 11.30 -11.91
CA GLY A 67 3.06 10.97 -13.30
C GLY A 67 3.31 12.18 -14.19
N LYS A 68 2.60 13.30 -14.00
CA LYS A 68 2.89 14.55 -14.70
C LYS A 68 4.25 15.14 -14.31
N LEU A 69 4.62 15.08 -13.03
CA LEU A 69 5.94 15.53 -12.58
C LEU A 69 7.06 14.62 -13.10
N GLU A 70 6.82 13.31 -13.13
CA GLU A 70 7.71 12.30 -13.72
C GLU A 70 7.95 12.59 -15.21
N ALA A 71 6.89 12.87 -15.98
CA ALA A 71 7.01 13.24 -17.39
C ALA A 71 7.87 14.51 -17.59
N LEU A 72 7.63 15.56 -16.79
CA LEU A 72 8.43 16.80 -16.82
C LEU A 72 9.90 16.55 -16.47
N GLN A 73 10.17 15.60 -15.56
CA GLN A 73 11.54 15.18 -15.26
C GLN A 73 12.19 14.49 -16.47
N LEU A 74 11.47 13.59 -17.14
CA LEU A 74 11.96 12.82 -18.29
C LEU A 74 12.23 13.68 -19.53
N ASP A 75 11.52 14.80 -19.68
CA ASP A 75 11.76 15.76 -20.77
C ASP A 75 13.16 16.40 -20.71
N ARG A 76 13.89 16.26 -19.59
CA ARG A 76 15.26 16.78 -19.36
C ARG A 76 15.42 18.28 -19.68
N GLY A 77 14.33 19.04 -19.61
CA GLY A 77 14.32 20.49 -19.79
C GLY A 77 14.76 21.26 -18.54
N PRO A 78 14.67 22.60 -18.56
CA PRO A 78 15.08 23.47 -17.45
C PRO A 78 14.39 23.13 -16.11
N SER A 79 13.16 22.61 -16.17
CA SER A 79 12.38 22.24 -14.97
C SER A 79 12.59 20.80 -14.51
N SER A 80 13.50 20.02 -15.12
CA SER A 80 13.67 18.59 -14.81
C SER A 80 14.09 18.34 -13.35
N GLU A 81 15.05 19.11 -12.81
CA GLU A 81 15.51 18.98 -11.42
C GLU A 81 14.41 19.35 -10.42
N ILE A 82 13.70 20.46 -10.66
CA ILE A 82 12.64 20.90 -9.76
C ILE A 82 11.42 19.97 -9.83
N ALA A 83 11.10 19.41 -11.00
CA ALA A 83 10.06 18.40 -11.13
C ALA A 83 10.41 17.13 -10.34
N ARG A 84 11.66 16.65 -10.43
CA ARG A 84 12.16 15.50 -9.66
C ARG A 84 12.01 15.72 -8.16
N THR A 85 12.53 16.83 -7.64
CA THR A 85 12.46 17.14 -6.20
C THR A 85 11.03 17.35 -5.73
N THR A 86 10.17 18.00 -6.54
CA THR A 86 8.74 18.16 -6.26
C THR A 86 8.01 16.81 -6.22
N ALA A 87 8.33 15.89 -7.12
CA ALA A 87 7.76 14.54 -7.15
C ALA A 87 8.12 13.75 -5.89
N LEU A 88 9.41 13.71 -5.52
CA LEU A 88 9.86 13.05 -4.28
C LEU A 88 9.17 13.64 -3.04
N GLN A 89 9.07 14.96 -2.99
CA GLN A 89 8.43 15.67 -1.88
C GLN A 89 6.91 15.41 -1.82
N LEU A 90 6.25 15.23 -2.97
CA LEU A 90 4.84 14.85 -3.03
C LEU A 90 4.65 13.39 -2.58
N ILE A 91 5.56 12.47 -2.95
CA ILE A 91 5.55 11.08 -2.49
C ILE A 91 5.72 10.99 -0.97
N ASP A 92 6.60 11.81 -0.37
CA ASP A 92 6.70 11.91 1.09
C ASP A 92 5.36 12.33 1.73
N CYS A 93 4.67 13.32 1.14
CA CYS A 93 3.34 13.71 1.60
C CYS A 93 2.32 12.57 1.48
N VAL A 94 2.41 11.76 0.40
CA VAL A 94 1.57 10.57 0.24
C VAL A 94 1.81 9.58 1.39
N GLN A 95 3.07 9.27 1.69
CA GLN A 95 3.41 8.35 2.79
C GLN A 95 2.87 8.84 4.13
N ILE A 96 3.14 10.10 4.48
CA ILE A 96 2.78 10.66 5.78
C ILE A 96 1.26 10.65 5.96
N LEU A 97 0.51 11.09 4.94
CA LEU A 97 -0.95 11.12 5.02
C LEU A 97 -1.57 9.73 5.03
N LEU A 98 -1.01 8.75 4.31
CA LEU A 98 -1.45 7.36 4.39
C LEU A 98 -1.21 6.78 5.79
N LEU A 99 -0.06 7.08 6.41
CA LEU A 99 0.22 6.68 7.79
C LEU A 99 -0.74 7.35 8.79
N GLU A 100 -1.05 8.63 8.61
CA GLU A 100 -2.07 9.31 9.41
C GLU A 100 -3.44 8.64 9.27
N ASP A 101 -3.87 8.29 8.05
CA ASP A 101 -5.11 7.54 7.81
C ASP A 101 -5.08 6.16 8.48
N GLN A 102 -3.96 5.44 8.41
CA GLN A 102 -3.79 4.15 9.09
C GLN A 102 -3.93 4.29 10.62
N VAL A 103 -3.30 5.31 11.22
CA VAL A 103 -3.43 5.60 12.66
C VAL A 103 -4.88 5.91 13.02
N LEU A 104 -5.53 6.81 12.26
CA LEU A 104 -6.91 7.24 12.52
C LEU A 104 -7.91 6.08 12.42
N THR A 105 -7.66 5.12 11.52
CA THR A 105 -8.55 4.00 11.24
C THR A 105 -8.22 2.74 12.03
N THR A 106 -7.12 2.72 12.79
CA THR A 106 -6.68 1.53 13.56
C THR A 106 -7.77 0.97 14.49
N LYS A 107 -8.57 1.83 15.14
CA LYS A 107 -9.69 1.37 15.98
C LYS A 107 -10.80 0.71 15.16
N LEU A 108 -11.09 1.25 13.97
CA LEU A 108 -12.06 0.67 13.05
C LEU A 108 -11.56 -0.70 12.54
N LEU A 109 -10.29 -0.79 12.16
CA LEU A 109 -9.63 -2.05 11.82
C LEU A 109 -9.71 -3.06 12.97
N ALA A 110 -9.41 -2.65 14.21
CA ALA A 110 -9.44 -3.53 15.37
C ALA A 110 -10.82 -4.15 15.60
N GLU A 111 -11.87 -3.36 15.42
CA GLU A 111 -13.22 -3.89 15.45
C GLU A 111 -13.50 -4.76 14.23
N LYS A 112 -13.17 -4.32 13.02
CA LYS A 112 -13.43 -5.06 11.77
C LYS A 112 -12.73 -6.38 11.64
N ALA A 113 -11.51 -6.52 12.18
CA ALA A 113 -10.73 -7.74 12.11
C ALA A 113 -11.49 -8.95 12.63
N LYS A 114 -12.39 -8.76 13.61
CA LYS A 114 -13.26 -9.81 14.15
C LYS A 114 -14.19 -10.45 13.10
N ASP A 115 -14.52 -9.72 12.03
CA ASP A 115 -15.38 -10.23 10.94
C ASP A 115 -14.62 -11.11 9.93
N TYR A 116 -13.29 -11.24 10.06
CA TYR A 116 -12.43 -11.95 9.10
C TYR A 116 -11.95 -13.32 9.59
N SER A 117 -12.60 -13.90 10.61
CA SER A 117 -12.35 -15.26 11.13
C SER A 117 -12.36 -16.34 10.06
N GLY A 118 -13.12 -16.13 8.98
CA GLY A 118 -13.19 -17.03 7.83
C GLY A 118 -11.86 -17.30 7.13
N ILE A 119 -10.82 -16.48 7.34
CA ILE A 119 -9.46 -16.79 6.86
C ILE A 119 -8.96 -18.16 7.35
N LYS A 120 -9.34 -18.58 8.57
CA LYS A 120 -9.02 -19.91 9.11
C LYS A 120 -9.70 -21.01 8.28
N GLY A 121 -10.96 -20.82 7.91
CA GLY A 121 -11.70 -21.76 7.08
C GLY A 121 -11.19 -21.80 5.64
N LEU A 122 -10.70 -20.67 5.12
CA LEU A 122 -10.04 -20.62 3.81
C LEU A 122 -8.73 -21.42 3.82
N LEU A 123 -7.88 -21.22 4.82
CA LEU A 123 -6.61 -21.96 4.98
C LEU A 123 -6.82 -23.45 5.23
N ALA A 124 -7.89 -23.85 5.93
CA ALA A 124 -8.23 -25.26 6.10
C ALA A 124 -8.49 -25.96 4.74
N LYS A 125 -8.99 -25.23 3.74
CA LYS A 125 -9.21 -25.73 2.37
C LYS A 125 -7.99 -25.55 1.46
N HIS A 126 -7.21 -24.49 1.70
CA HIS A 126 -6.03 -24.12 0.93
C HIS A 126 -4.86 -23.83 1.88
N PRO A 127 -4.14 -24.87 2.34
CA PRO A 127 -3.16 -24.73 3.44
C PRO A 127 -2.02 -23.75 3.17
N CYS A 128 -1.56 -23.66 1.92
CA CYS A 128 -0.61 -22.64 1.48
C CYS A 128 -1.33 -21.66 0.56
N LEU A 129 -1.65 -20.47 1.10
CA LEU A 129 -2.38 -19.44 0.36
C LEU A 129 -1.43 -18.34 -0.11
N HIS A 130 -1.37 -18.11 -1.41
CA HIS A 130 -0.69 -16.94 -1.97
C HIS A 130 -1.62 -15.74 -1.97
N VAL A 131 -1.15 -14.62 -1.43
CA VAL A 131 -1.86 -13.35 -1.37
C VAL A 131 -0.96 -12.28 -1.99
N PHE A 132 -1.40 -11.72 -3.11
CA PHE A 132 -0.72 -10.60 -3.75
C PHE A 132 -1.47 -9.33 -3.41
N SER A 133 -0.78 -8.27 -2.99
CA SER A 133 -1.42 -7.03 -2.58
C SER A 133 -0.76 -5.81 -3.21
N LEU A 134 -1.61 -4.89 -3.70
CA LEU A 134 -1.21 -3.56 -4.15
C LEU A 134 -1.29 -2.52 -3.02
N ASN A 135 -1.83 -2.91 -1.86
CA ASN A 135 -2.09 -1.98 -0.78
C ASN A 135 -0.79 -1.66 -0.04
N HIS A 136 -0.52 -0.38 0.17
CA HIS A 136 0.61 0.09 0.98
C HIS A 136 0.37 -0.06 2.49
N ASP A 137 -0.89 -0.14 2.91
CA ASP A 137 -1.29 -0.29 4.30
C ASP A 137 -0.83 -1.61 4.92
N ILE A 138 -1.13 -1.83 6.20
CA ILE A 138 -0.71 -3.02 6.97
C ILE A 138 -1.91 -3.80 7.51
N ASN A 139 -3.11 -3.58 6.93
CA ASN A 139 -4.34 -4.16 7.46
C ASN A 139 -4.33 -5.68 7.37
N PHE A 140 -3.86 -6.23 6.25
CA PHE A 140 -3.89 -7.68 6.04
C PHE A 140 -2.92 -8.41 6.98
N GLU A 141 -1.75 -7.82 7.22
CA GLU A 141 -0.78 -8.28 8.22
C GLU A 141 -1.39 -8.30 9.63
N GLU A 142 -2.06 -7.21 10.03
CA GLU A 142 -2.75 -7.11 11.33
C GLU A 142 -3.92 -8.11 11.44
N ILE A 143 -4.66 -8.34 10.36
CA ILE A 143 -5.74 -9.35 10.32
C ILE A 143 -5.17 -10.76 10.49
N CYS A 144 -4.08 -11.09 9.79
CA CYS A 144 -3.41 -12.38 9.95
C CYS A 144 -2.94 -12.57 11.40
N LYS A 145 -2.29 -11.55 11.97
CA LYS A 145 -1.82 -11.57 13.37
C LYS A 145 -2.97 -11.78 14.35
N PHE A 146 -4.06 -11.02 14.21
CA PHE A 146 -5.22 -11.10 15.09
C PHE A 146 -5.87 -12.48 15.11
N HIS A 147 -5.87 -13.18 13.97
CA HIS A 147 -6.39 -14.54 13.84
C HIS A 147 -5.33 -15.63 14.05
N GLU A 148 -4.13 -15.28 14.50
CA GLU A 148 -3.02 -16.23 14.73
C GLU A 148 -2.64 -17.01 13.46
N ILE A 149 -2.80 -16.39 12.29
CA ILE A 149 -2.39 -16.94 11.01
C ILE A 149 -0.92 -16.63 10.78
N GLN A 150 -0.12 -17.67 10.54
CA GLN A 150 1.26 -17.47 10.11
C GLN A 150 1.29 -16.80 8.74
N CYS A 151 1.91 -15.63 8.67
CA CYS A 151 2.07 -14.83 7.46
C CYS A 151 3.55 -14.61 7.18
N ARG A 152 3.99 -15.08 6.02
CA ARG A 152 5.34 -14.90 5.49
C ARG A 152 5.29 -13.88 4.37
N ASP A 153 6.16 -12.88 4.46
CA ASP A 153 6.22 -11.70 3.60
C ASP A 153 7.50 -11.65 2.74
N GLY A 154 8.24 -12.76 2.72
CA GLY A 154 9.52 -12.90 2.00
C GLY A 154 10.74 -12.49 2.82
N PHE A 155 10.56 -11.80 3.96
CA PHE A 155 11.64 -11.38 4.84
C PHE A 155 11.98 -12.43 5.90
N PHE A 156 13.25 -12.51 6.29
CA PHE A 156 13.74 -13.42 7.32
C PHE A 156 13.75 -12.76 8.70
N ASP A 157 13.46 -13.53 9.75
CA ASP A 157 13.46 -13.07 11.16
C ASP A 157 14.88 -12.89 11.74
N GLN A 158 15.88 -12.63 10.89
CA GLN A 158 17.25 -12.39 11.33
C GLN A 158 17.32 -11.04 12.06
N ALA A 159 17.90 -11.04 13.26
CA ALA A 159 18.10 -9.82 14.03
C ALA A 159 19.07 -8.89 13.29
N VAL A 160 18.63 -7.65 13.06
CA VAL A 160 19.47 -6.59 12.49
C VAL A 160 19.94 -5.67 13.60
N GLU A 161 21.01 -6.10 14.28
CA GLU A 161 21.49 -5.47 15.51
C GLU A 161 21.74 -3.96 15.34
N ARG A 162 22.26 -3.54 14.18
CA ARG A 162 22.52 -2.13 13.85
C ARG A 162 21.33 -1.21 14.11
N TYR A 163 20.11 -1.64 13.75
CA TYR A 163 18.90 -0.80 13.82
C TYR A 163 18.01 -1.12 15.04
N SER A 164 18.50 -1.92 15.98
CA SER A 164 17.73 -2.44 17.13
C SER A 164 17.23 -1.35 18.09
N ASN A 165 17.90 -0.19 18.14
CA ASN A 165 17.49 0.96 18.95
C ASN A 165 16.31 1.73 18.35
N ILE A 166 16.03 1.54 17.06
CA ILE A 166 14.99 2.27 16.31
C ILE A 166 13.68 1.48 16.37
N ALA A 167 13.70 0.25 15.88
CA ALA A 167 12.55 -0.65 15.87
C ALA A 167 13.03 -2.11 15.72
N LYS A 168 12.11 -3.07 15.88
CA LYS A 168 12.39 -4.46 15.52
C LYS A 168 12.10 -4.69 14.05
N PHE A 169 13.03 -5.34 13.35
CA PHE A 169 12.93 -5.61 11.93
C PHE A 169 13.09 -7.10 11.61
N LYS A 170 12.37 -7.56 10.58
CA LYS A 170 12.82 -8.63 9.70
C LYS A 170 13.71 -8.03 8.62
N SER A 171 14.53 -8.86 7.99
CA SER A 171 15.46 -8.41 6.96
C SER A 171 15.47 -9.26 5.71
N LEU A 172 15.87 -8.61 4.62
CA LEU A 172 16.14 -9.27 3.35
C LEU A 172 17.33 -8.58 2.67
N THR A 173 18.38 -9.33 2.39
CA THR A 173 19.59 -8.79 1.74
C THR A 173 19.43 -8.73 0.23
N LYS A 174 20.22 -7.87 -0.42
CA LYS A 174 20.31 -7.81 -1.88
C LYS A 174 20.75 -9.13 -2.51
N GLU A 175 21.66 -9.86 -1.86
CA GLU A 175 22.08 -11.18 -2.33
C GLU A 175 20.91 -12.18 -2.34
N GLN A 176 20.14 -12.21 -1.23
CA GLN A 176 18.94 -13.05 -1.14
C GLN A 176 17.91 -12.69 -2.22
N LEU A 177 17.64 -11.40 -2.42
CA LEU A 177 16.73 -10.91 -3.48
C LEU A 177 17.19 -11.34 -4.87
N ASN A 178 18.46 -11.13 -5.21
CA ASN A 178 19.01 -11.45 -6.53
C ASN A 178 18.99 -12.96 -6.82
N ASN A 179 19.12 -13.79 -5.78
CA ASN A 179 19.11 -15.25 -5.89
C ASN A 179 17.70 -15.86 -5.72
N GLY A 180 16.65 -15.05 -5.57
CA GLY A 180 15.28 -15.53 -5.33
C GLY A 180 15.10 -16.27 -3.99
N VAL A 181 15.99 -16.04 -3.03
CA VAL A 181 15.95 -16.67 -1.71
C VAL A 181 15.03 -15.84 -0.81
N LEU A 182 13.75 -16.17 -0.82
CA LEU A 182 12.70 -15.46 -0.08
C LEU A 182 12.07 -16.37 0.98
N ASN A 183 11.77 -15.81 2.16
CA ASN A 183 11.14 -16.55 3.24
C ASN A 183 9.63 -16.70 3.01
N PHE A 184 9.26 -17.63 2.14
CA PHE A 184 7.87 -18.04 1.89
C PHE A 184 7.66 -19.50 2.32
N PHE A 185 6.40 -19.88 2.53
CA PHE A 185 6.01 -21.29 2.61
C PHE A 185 6.12 -21.93 1.22
N ASP A 186 6.61 -23.16 1.18
CA ASP A 186 6.47 -24.02 0.01
C ASP A 186 5.06 -24.63 -0.05
N SER A 187 4.81 -25.52 -1.00
CA SER A 187 3.52 -26.19 -1.18
C SER A 187 3.13 -27.12 -0.02
N ALA A 188 4.07 -27.51 0.84
CA ALA A 188 3.83 -28.36 2.00
C ALA A 188 3.61 -27.55 3.29
N GLY A 189 4.00 -26.27 3.31
CA GLY A 189 3.77 -25.35 4.41
C GLY A 189 2.30 -25.00 4.62
N VAL A 190 2.00 -24.52 5.84
CA VAL A 190 0.66 -24.04 6.21
C VAL A 190 0.75 -22.58 6.63
N GLY A 191 0.04 -21.71 5.92
CA GLY A 191 0.00 -20.28 6.19
C GLY A 191 -0.23 -19.45 4.94
N VAL A 192 0.02 -18.16 5.10
CA VAL A 192 -0.12 -17.15 4.05
C VAL A 192 1.26 -16.73 3.56
N ASN A 193 1.41 -16.69 2.24
CA ASN A 193 2.51 -16.01 1.56
C ASN A 193 1.99 -14.67 1.03
N LEU A 194 2.31 -13.58 1.72
CA LEU A 194 1.90 -12.23 1.35
C LEU A 194 3.01 -11.53 0.54
N ILE A 195 2.67 -11.07 -0.66
CA ILE A 195 3.59 -10.30 -1.52
C ILE A 195 3.02 -8.90 -1.73
N LYS A 196 3.77 -7.88 -1.29
CA LYS A 196 3.41 -6.46 -1.42
C LYS A 196 4.06 -5.88 -2.68
N LEU A 197 3.27 -5.73 -3.74
CA LEU A 197 3.78 -5.37 -5.06
C LEU A 197 4.16 -3.89 -5.18
N HIS A 198 3.44 -2.99 -4.51
CA HIS A 198 3.73 -1.55 -4.58
C HIS A 198 4.46 -1.02 -3.33
N GLY A 199 5.15 -1.91 -2.63
CA GLY A 199 5.76 -1.58 -1.34
C GLY A 199 4.74 -1.44 -0.20
N SER A 200 5.21 -1.04 0.97
CA SER A 200 4.36 -0.90 2.17
C SER A 200 4.88 0.19 3.12
N LEU A 201 4.00 0.68 3.99
CA LEU A 201 4.32 1.69 5.01
C LEU A 201 5.42 1.24 5.98
N ASP A 202 5.56 -0.07 6.18
CA ASP A 202 6.49 -0.69 7.12
C ASP A 202 7.75 -1.28 6.49
N MET A 203 8.01 -1.04 5.21
CA MET A 203 9.16 -1.59 4.49
C MET A 203 10.10 -0.49 4.00
N PHE A 204 11.39 -0.67 4.27
CA PHE A 204 12.46 0.30 4.01
C PHE A 204 13.66 -0.36 3.35
N ALA A 205 14.37 0.38 2.49
CA ALA A 205 15.72 0.02 2.06
C ALA A 205 16.75 0.85 2.82
N VAL A 206 17.85 0.21 3.20
CA VAL A 206 18.98 0.82 3.91
C VAL A 206 20.28 0.37 3.25
N GLU A 207 21.41 0.96 3.66
CA GLU A 207 22.76 0.58 3.20
C GLU A 207 22.88 0.52 1.67
N ASP A 208 22.38 1.57 1.01
CA ASP A 208 22.35 1.65 -0.45
C ASP A 208 21.65 0.48 -1.15
N LYS A 209 20.53 0.04 -0.56
CA LYS A 209 19.71 -1.10 -1.02
C LYS A 209 20.42 -2.44 -0.94
N ASN A 210 21.51 -2.54 -0.18
CA ASN A 210 22.10 -3.84 0.15
C ASN A 210 21.27 -4.60 1.19
N LEU A 211 20.41 -3.89 1.92
CA LEU A 211 19.55 -4.45 2.94
C LEU A 211 18.16 -3.80 2.90
N TYR A 212 17.14 -4.64 3.04
CA TYR A 212 15.75 -4.26 3.21
C TYR A 212 15.29 -4.64 4.61
N LEU A 213 14.53 -3.76 5.23
CA LEU A 213 13.97 -3.91 6.57
C LEU A 213 12.45 -3.87 6.49
N LYS A 214 11.77 -4.73 7.25
CA LYS A 214 10.32 -4.67 7.45
C LYS A 214 10.00 -4.68 8.95
N CYS A 215 9.16 -3.75 9.41
CA CYS A 215 8.85 -3.64 10.84
C CYS A 215 8.18 -4.90 11.39
N VAL A 216 8.45 -5.21 12.65
CA VAL A 216 7.86 -6.33 13.37
C VAL A 216 7.35 -5.84 14.71
N PRO A 217 6.03 -5.87 14.96
CA PRO A 217 5.52 -5.52 16.27
C PRO A 217 5.87 -6.62 17.29
N PRO A 218 5.83 -6.30 18.59
CA PRO A 218 5.82 -7.32 19.64
C PRO A 218 4.72 -8.36 19.40
N VAL A 219 5.01 -9.63 19.72
CA VAL A 219 4.07 -10.75 19.52
C VAL A 219 2.72 -10.47 20.18
N GLU A 220 2.76 -10.03 21.44
CA GLU A 220 1.58 -9.70 22.26
C GLU A 220 0.93 -8.34 21.94
N ALA A 221 1.47 -7.58 20.98
CA ALA A 221 0.88 -6.27 20.68
C ALA A 221 -0.51 -6.44 20.05
N PRO A 222 -1.53 -5.67 20.48
CA PRO A 222 -2.85 -5.70 19.87
C PRO A 222 -2.81 -5.16 18.43
N ILE A 223 -3.95 -5.19 17.74
CA ILE A 223 -4.09 -4.51 16.44
C ILE A 223 -3.64 -3.05 16.56
N GLY A 224 -2.79 -2.65 15.62
CA GLY A 224 -2.12 -1.35 15.61
C GLY A 224 -0.67 -1.40 16.04
N GLY A 225 -0.16 -2.57 16.47
CA GLY A 225 1.24 -2.74 16.82
C GLY A 225 2.20 -2.41 15.67
N HIS A 226 1.89 -2.81 14.42
CA HIS A 226 2.75 -2.47 13.28
C HIS A 226 2.76 -0.95 13.04
N VAL A 227 1.60 -0.29 13.17
CA VAL A 227 1.50 1.18 13.03
C VAL A 227 2.36 1.89 14.06
N GLN A 228 2.38 1.39 15.30
CA GLN A 228 3.18 1.96 16.38
C GLN A 228 4.68 1.84 16.09
N GLU A 229 5.14 0.71 15.54
CA GLU A 229 6.54 0.57 15.12
C GLU A 229 6.90 1.55 14.00
N ILE A 230 6.04 1.73 12.99
CA ILE A 230 6.27 2.74 11.94
C ILE A 230 6.34 4.15 12.54
N ARG A 231 5.41 4.50 13.43
CA ARG A 231 5.37 5.82 14.10
C ARG A 231 6.63 6.08 14.91
N ARG A 232 7.17 5.06 15.58
CA ARG A 232 8.43 5.18 16.32
C ARG A 232 9.59 5.60 15.41
N ILE A 233 9.68 5.04 14.21
CA ILE A 233 10.71 5.40 13.22
C ILE A 233 10.51 6.85 12.74
N GLU A 234 9.27 7.22 12.42
CA GLU A 234 8.92 8.58 11.97
C GLU A 234 9.21 9.64 13.06
N ASP A 235 8.85 9.35 14.30
CA ASP A 235 9.11 10.24 15.44
C ASP A 235 10.62 10.39 15.69
N HIS A 236 11.39 9.29 15.60
CA HIS A 236 12.86 9.32 15.69
C HIS A 236 13.49 10.22 14.62
N SER A 237 12.98 10.14 13.38
CA SER A 237 13.46 10.98 12.29
C SER A 237 13.06 12.44 12.41
N LEU A 238 11.85 12.70 12.90
CA LEU A 238 11.39 14.06 13.22
C LEU A 238 12.25 14.70 14.30
N GLU A 239 12.55 13.98 15.38
CA GLU A 239 13.43 14.46 16.46
C GLU A 239 14.84 14.79 15.93
N LEU A 240 15.41 13.91 15.10
CA LEU A 240 16.72 14.14 14.49
C LEU A 240 16.72 15.37 13.57
N SER A 241 15.70 15.48 12.71
CA SER A 241 15.51 16.61 11.79
C SER A 241 15.40 17.95 12.54
N GLN A 242 14.64 17.97 13.64
CA GLN A 242 14.50 19.15 14.49
C GLN A 242 15.81 19.55 15.16
N ARG A 243 16.57 18.57 15.66
CA ARG A 243 17.88 18.78 16.30
C ARG A 243 18.90 19.34 15.32
N LEU A 244 18.97 18.78 14.11
CA LEU A 244 19.93 19.17 13.08
C LEU A 244 19.48 20.40 12.28
N LYS A 245 18.20 20.77 12.35
CA LYS A 245 17.56 21.81 11.52
C LYS A 245 17.72 21.55 10.01
N ILE A 246 17.80 20.27 9.65
CA ILE A 246 17.90 19.77 8.28
C ILE A 246 16.71 18.82 8.07
N ARG A 247 16.18 18.81 6.86
CA ARG A 247 15.14 17.89 6.45
C ARG A 247 15.56 17.21 5.15
N THR A 248 15.63 15.89 5.17
CA THR A 248 15.84 15.06 3.98
C THR A 248 14.50 14.78 3.29
N VAL A 249 14.54 14.50 1.98
CA VAL A 249 13.36 14.22 1.15
C VAL A 249 13.51 12.82 0.56
N GLY A 250 12.45 12.01 0.62
CA GLY A 250 12.42 10.63 0.13
C GLY A 250 12.95 9.58 1.11
N GLU A 251 13.51 10.01 2.24
CA GLU A 251 14.18 9.15 3.22
C GLU A 251 13.89 9.60 4.66
N LEU A 252 14.01 8.67 5.60
CA LEU A 252 13.97 8.91 7.04
C LEU A 252 15.38 8.90 7.59
N ASP A 253 15.84 10.05 8.10
CA ASP A 253 17.11 10.15 8.82
C ASP A 253 16.92 9.56 10.21
N VAL A 254 17.74 8.58 10.59
CA VAL A 254 17.72 7.97 11.93
C VAL A 254 19.13 7.87 12.48
N THR A 255 19.24 7.52 13.76
CA THR A 255 20.54 7.23 14.40
C THR A 255 20.54 5.76 14.80
N ASP A 256 21.52 5.01 14.33
CA ASP A 256 21.67 3.59 14.67
C ASP A 256 22.18 3.39 16.11
N LYS A 257 22.35 2.12 16.53
CA LYS A 257 22.75 1.79 17.90
C LYS A 257 24.09 2.38 18.31
N ASP A 258 24.97 2.69 17.35
CA ASP A 258 26.32 3.19 17.58
C ASP A 258 26.37 4.73 17.54
N GLY A 259 25.24 5.40 17.25
CA GLY A 259 25.18 6.85 17.17
C GLY A 259 25.36 7.41 15.75
N GLU A 260 25.50 6.55 14.74
CA GLU A 260 25.74 6.98 13.35
C GLU A 260 24.43 7.28 12.63
N ILE A 261 24.46 8.32 11.78
CA ILE A 261 23.28 8.69 10.97
C ILE A 261 23.09 7.65 9.87
N GLN A 262 21.88 7.11 9.77
CA GLN A 262 21.44 6.19 8.74
C GLN A 262 20.22 6.73 8.01
N PHE A 263 20.00 6.23 6.79
CA PHE A 263 18.92 6.64 5.93
C PHE A 263 18.01 5.46 5.60
N LEU A 264 16.73 5.57 5.99
CA LEU A 264 15.70 4.59 5.68
C LEU A 264 14.89 5.10 4.48
N ARG A 265 15.15 4.54 3.30
CA ARG A 265 14.42 4.82 2.06
C ARG A 265 13.07 4.10 2.10
N ARG A 266 11.97 4.84 1.94
CA ARG A 266 10.62 4.27 1.97
C ARG A 266 10.35 3.45 0.71
N SER A 267 9.71 2.29 0.85
CA SER A 267 9.43 1.38 -0.26
C SER A 267 8.18 1.71 -1.08
N LEU A 268 7.34 2.64 -0.63
CA LEU A 268 6.07 2.97 -1.29
C LEU A 268 6.31 3.40 -2.74
N LEU A 269 5.65 2.68 -3.65
CA LEU A 269 5.71 2.93 -5.08
C LEU A 269 4.44 3.65 -5.55
N SER A 270 4.59 4.85 -6.08
CA SER A 270 3.51 5.63 -6.70
C SER A 270 3.95 6.18 -8.06
N GLY A 271 3.06 6.89 -8.76
CA GLY A 271 3.34 7.46 -10.08
C GLY A 271 2.93 6.56 -11.25
N ALA A 272 3.22 7.02 -12.47
CA ALA A 272 2.77 6.42 -13.73
C ALA A 272 3.83 5.50 -14.39
N HIS A 273 5.06 5.52 -13.86
CA HIS A 273 6.21 4.79 -14.41
C HIS A 273 6.65 3.58 -13.55
N LYS A 274 5.72 3.02 -12.77
CA LYS A 274 5.93 1.78 -11.99
C LYS A 274 6.49 0.66 -12.89
N PHE A 275 7.57 0.02 -12.47
CA PHE A 275 8.23 -1.10 -13.16
C PHE A 275 8.77 -0.84 -14.58
N LYS A 276 8.91 0.42 -15.02
CA LYS A 276 9.46 0.73 -16.36
C LYS A 276 10.99 0.92 -16.41
N GLY A 277 11.67 0.93 -15.26
CA GLY A 277 13.12 1.16 -15.16
C GLY A 277 13.55 2.62 -15.34
N ASP A 278 12.60 3.52 -15.62
CA ASP A 278 12.86 4.96 -15.85
C ASP A 278 13.24 5.72 -14.57
N PHE A 279 12.81 5.22 -13.40
CA PHE A 279 13.00 5.84 -12.09
C PHE A 279 13.56 4.84 -11.09
N ASP A 280 14.30 5.35 -10.11
CA ASP A 280 14.84 4.54 -9.03
C ASP A 280 13.72 3.99 -8.13
N GLN A 281 13.56 2.68 -8.10
CA GLN A 281 12.51 2.02 -7.32
C GLN A 281 13.10 1.46 -6.03
N ILE A 282 12.44 1.76 -4.92
CA ILE A 282 12.80 1.19 -3.62
C ILE A 282 12.09 -0.15 -3.44
N ALA A 283 10.78 -0.24 -3.75
CA ALA A 283 10.05 -1.52 -3.75
C ALA A 283 10.86 -2.63 -4.45
N PRO A 284 11.04 -3.81 -3.83
CA PRO A 284 11.87 -4.85 -4.42
C PRO A 284 11.26 -5.37 -5.73
N ILE A 285 11.93 -5.12 -6.86
CA ILE A 285 11.51 -5.63 -8.18
C ILE A 285 11.36 -7.16 -8.16
N ALA A 286 12.20 -7.86 -7.37
CA ALA A 286 12.12 -9.29 -7.17
C ALA A 286 10.75 -9.77 -6.65
N PHE A 287 9.99 -8.95 -5.92
CA PHE A 287 8.63 -9.32 -5.49
C PHE A 287 7.64 -9.34 -6.66
N PHE A 288 7.85 -8.48 -7.66
CA PHE A 288 7.03 -8.50 -8.87
C PHE A 288 7.37 -9.71 -9.74
N GLU A 289 8.64 -10.07 -9.86
CA GLU A 289 9.05 -11.30 -10.54
C GLU A 289 8.55 -12.56 -9.81
N GLU A 290 8.61 -12.56 -8.48
CA GLU A 290 8.06 -13.65 -7.67
C GLU A 290 6.54 -13.78 -7.83
N PHE A 291 5.83 -12.66 -7.98
CA PHE A 291 4.40 -12.68 -8.32
C PHE A 291 4.16 -13.37 -9.66
N LYS A 292 4.89 -13.01 -10.72
CA LYS A 292 4.77 -13.68 -12.03
C LYS A 292 5.04 -15.18 -11.92
N ASN A 293 6.14 -15.56 -11.26
CA ASN A 293 6.52 -16.96 -11.10
C ASN A 293 5.44 -17.76 -10.36
N ARG A 294 4.89 -17.22 -9.27
CA ARG A 294 3.86 -17.92 -8.49
C ARG A 294 2.54 -18.03 -9.24
N MET A 295 2.20 -17.06 -10.09
CA MET A 295 0.98 -17.10 -10.90
C MET A 295 0.92 -18.33 -11.81
N GLU A 296 2.05 -18.89 -12.25
CA GLU A 296 2.10 -20.09 -13.10
C GLU A 296 1.40 -21.32 -12.48
N ALA A 297 1.42 -21.45 -11.15
CA ALA A 297 0.79 -22.56 -10.43
C ALA A 297 -0.67 -22.28 -10.01
N ILE A 298 -1.14 -21.04 -10.19
CA ILE A 298 -2.48 -20.63 -9.81
C ILE A 298 -3.47 -21.04 -10.91
N THR A 299 -4.56 -21.66 -10.48
CA THR A 299 -5.68 -22.08 -11.34
C THR A 299 -6.95 -21.28 -11.04
N GLU A 300 -7.04 -20.67 -9.86
CA GLU A 300 -8.18 -19.84 -9.47
C GLU A 300 -7.65 -18.61 -8.71
N LEU A 301 -7.99 -17.42 -9.21
CA LEU A 301 -7.60 -16.15 -8.60
C LEU A 301 -8.84 -15.39 -8.13
N ASP A 302 -8.94 -15.17 -6.83
CA ASP A 302 -9.96 -14.31 -6.24
C ASP A 302 -9.42 -12.88 -6.11
N VAL A 303 -9.86 -11.98 -6.98
CA VAL A 303 -9.48 -10.56 -7.02
C VAL A 303 -10.45 -9.73 -6.20
N ILE A 304 -9.99 -9.10 -5.13
CA ILE A 304 -10.83 -8.40 -4.17
C ILE A 304 -10.49 -6.92 -4.14
N GLY A 305 -11.45 -6.08 -4.54
CA GLY A 305 -11.35 -4.63 -4.44
C GLY A 305 -10.26 -3.98 -5.30
N TYR A 306 -9.87 -4.62 -6.41
CA TYR A 306 -8.92 -4.06 -7.37
C TYR A 306 -9.65 -3.43 -8.56
N GLY A 307 -9.37 -2.15 -8.82
CA GLY A 307 -10.02 -1.37 -9.88
C GLY A 307 -9.41 -1.53 -11.27
N PHE A 308 -8.42 -2.41 -11.46
CA PHE A 308 -7.75 -2.64 -12.75
C PHE A 308 -7.06 -1.39 -13.36
N GLY A 309 -6.58 -0.48 -12.50
CA GLY A 309 -5.88 0.74 -12.92
C GLY A 309 -4.39 0.57 -13.23
N ASP A 310 -3.75 -0.51 -12.76
CA ASP A 310 -2.32 -0.75 -12.93
C ASP A 310 -2.04 -1.60 -14.17
N HIS A 311 -1.49 -0.96 -15.20
CA HIS A 311 -1.25 -1.61 -16.50
C HIS A 311 -0.35 -2.84 -16.41
N HIS A 312 0.79 -2.75 -15.70
CA HIS A 312 1.75 -3.84 -15.55
C HIS A 312 1.17 -5.06 -14.82
N VAL A 313 0.26 -4.84 -13.86
CA VAL A 313 -0.47 -5.94 -13.21
C VAL A 313 -1.44 -6.57 -14.20
N ASN A 314 -2.20 -5.74 -14.92
CA ASN A 314 -3.19 -6.21 -15.87
C ASN A 314 -2.56 -7.05 -16.99
N GLU A 315 -1.37 -6.69 -17.47
CA GLU A 315 -0.60 -7.47 -18.44
C GLU A 315 -0.30 -8.89 -17.93
N VAL A 316 0.14 -9.02 -16.68
CA VAL A 316 0.40 -10.34 -16.06
C VAL A 316 -0.90 -11.15 -15.97
N LEU A 317 -2.00 -10.52 -15.55
CA LEU A 317 -3.30 -11.20 -15.45
C LEU A 317 -3.82 -11.64 -16.82
N GLN A 318 -3.66 -10.81 -17.86
CA GLN A 318 -4.03 -11.16 -19.24
C GLN A 318 -3.24 -12.36 -19.74
N GLN A 319 -1.91 -12.32 -19.62
CA GLN A 319 -1.04 -13.42 -20.05
C GLN A 319 -1.36 -14.72 -19.29
N TRP A 320 -1.58 -14.63 -17.98
CA TRP A 320 -1.98 -15.79 -17.17
C TRP A 320 -3.31 -16.40 -17.63
N LEU A 321 -4.31 -15.56 -18.00
CA LEU A 321 -5.60 -16.02 -18.49
C LEU A 321 -5.55 -16.73 -19.85
N GLU A 322 -4.45 -16.64 -20.60
CA GLU A 322 -4.25 -17.41 -21.83
C GLU A 322 -4.07 -18.91 -21.55
N ALA A 323 -3.56 -19.26 -20.36
CA ALA A 323 -3.36 -20.66 -19.95
C ALA A 323 -4.70 -21.42 -19.87
N PRO A 324 -4.74 -22.72 -20.17
CA PRO A 324 -5.97 -23.51 -20.02
C PRO A 324 -6.33 -23.73 -18.53
N ASN A 325 -7.61 -23.89 -18.24
CA ASN A 325 -8.13 -24.26 -16.91
C ASN A 325 -7.83 -23.28 -15.77
N VAL A 326 -7.65 -22.00 -16.11
CA VAL A 326 -7.56 -20.91 -15.13
C VAL A 326 -8.85 -20.09 -15.10
N SER A 327 -9.20 -19.55 -13.94
CA SER A 327 -10.37 -18.68 -13.78
C SER A 327 -10.13 -17.55 -12.79
N ILE A 328 -10.83 -16.44 -13.01
CA ILE A 328 -10.74 -15.25 -12.16
C ILE A 328 -12.12 -14.88 -11.62
N ASN A 329 -12.19 -14.68 -10.30
CA ASN A 329 -13.39 -14.21 -9.63
C ASN A 329 -13.14 -12.79 -9.10
N ILE A 330 -13.93 -11.81 -9.52
CA ILE A 330 -13.81 -10.42 -9.14
C ILE A 330 -14.83 -10.12 -8.05
N TYR A 331 -14.35 -9.74 -6.87
CA TYR A 331 -15.14 -9.34 -5.71
C TYR A 331 -15.05 -7.82 -5.54
N ASP A 332 -16.08 -7.14 -6.01
CA ASP A 332 -16.19 -5.68 -5.92
C ASP A 332 -17.68 -5.30 -5.86
N PRO A 333 -18.15 -4.65 -4.77
CA PRO A 333 -19.53 -4.19 -4.63
C PRO A 333 -20.05 -3.33 -5.78
N TYR A 334 -19.15 -2.65 -6.51
CA TYR A 334 -19.51 -1.65 -7.52
C TYR A 334 -19.15 -2.08 -8.96
N CYS A 335 -18.53 -3.24 -9.15
CA CYS A 335 -18.19 -3.75 -10.48
C CYS A 335 -19.44 -4.24 -11.23
N LYS A 336 -19.77 -3.59 -12.35
CA LYS A 336 -21.00 -3.88 -13.13
C LYS A 336 -20.76 -4.71 -14.38
N SER A 337 -19.52 -4.75 -14.86
CA SER A 337 -19.14 -5.39 -16.11
C SER A 337 -17.69 -5.82 -16.05
N ILE A 338 -17.32 -6.78 -16.89
CA ILE A 338 -15.95 -7.28 -16.99
C ILE A 338 -15.02 -6.09 -17.31
N PRO A 339 -13.92 -5.90 -16.55
CA PRO A 339 -12.95 -4.86 -16.83
C PRO A 339 -12.44 -4.97 -18.27
N SER A 340 -12.23 -3.84 -18.94
CA SER A 340 -11.73 -3.82 -20.33
C SER A 340 -10.42 -4.60 -20.49
N ALA A 341 -9.56 -4.54 -19.48
CA ALA A 341 -8.32 -5.30 -19.38
C ALA A 341 -8.52 -6.82 -19.47
N LEU A 342 -9.69 -7.36 -19.15
CA LEU A 342 -9.93 -8.81 -19.16
C LEU A 342 -10.96 -9.23 -20.23
N SER A 343 -11.35 -8.31 -21.11
CA SER A 343 -12.42 -8.52 -22.09
C SER A 343 -12.14 -9.69 -23.06
N GLY A 344 -10.88 -9.99 -23.35
CA GLY A 344 -10.47 -11.10 -24.22
C GLY A 344 -10.69 -12.50 -23.63
N SER A 345 -10.95 -12.62 -22.33
CA SER A 345 -11.14 -13.90 -21.61
C SER A 345 -12.43 -13.90 -20.79
N ALA A 346 -13.47 -13.23 -21.29
CA ALA A 346 -14.70 -12.97 -20.57
C ALA A 346 -15.42 -14.24 -20.07
N ASP A 347 -15.27 -15.36 -20.77
CA ASP A 347 -15.81 -16.68 -20.41
C ASP A 347 -15.19 -17.27 -19.13
N ARG A 348 -14.02 -16.78 -18.72
CA ARG A 348 -13.27 -17.23 -17.53
C ARG A 348 -13.35 -16.27 -16.35
N VAL A 349 -14.13 -15.19 -16.49
CA VAL A 349 -14.28 -14.13 -15.50
C VAL A 349 -15.66 -14.21 -14.86
N CYS A 350 -15.70 -14.32 -13.53
CA CYS A 350 -16.93 -14.19 -12.76
C CYS A 350 -16.91 -12.90 -11.93
N ILE A 351 -18.04 -12.21 -11.84
CA ILE A 351 -18.19 -10.99 -11.02
C ILE A 351 -19.12 -11.27 -9.84
N MET A 352 -18.68 -10.87 -8.67
CA MET A 352 -19.35 -11.04 -7.38
C MET A 352 -19.43 -9.68 -6.68
N ASN A 353 -20.66 -9.19 -6.44
CA ASN A 353 -20.89 -7.83 -5.94
C ASN A 353 -20.83 -7.72 -4.41
N PHE A 354 -19.70 -8.07 -3.82
CA PHE A 354 -19.44 -7.87 -2.39
C PHE A 354 -17.94 -7.77 -2.08
N GLY A 355 -17.62 -7.30 -0.88
CA GLY A 355 -16.25 -6.99 -0.43
C GLY A 355 -15.54 -8.14 0.29
N LEU A 356 -14.41 -7.80 0.93
CA LEU A 356 -13.57 -8.73 1.68
C LEU A 356 -14.30 -9.35 2.88
N THR A 357 -15.15 -8.57 3.56
CA THR A 357 -15.94 -9.06 4.69
C THR A 357 -16.83 -10.22 4.27
N ASP A 358 -17.68 -10.00 3.27
CA ASP A 358 -18.55 -11.05 2.73
C ASP A 358 -17.76 -12.23 2.18
N TYR A 359 -16.61 -11.97 1.53
CA TYR A 359 -15.73 -13.02 1.03
C TYR A 359 -15.30 -13.97 2.15
N PHE A 360 -14.74 -13.46 3.24
CA PHE A 360 -14.30 -14.31 4.35
C PHE A 360 -15.48 -14.97 5.08
N GLN A 361 -16.63 -14.30 5.19
CA GLN A 361 -17.80 -14.90 5.84
C GLN A 361 -18.29 -16.19 5.18
N LYS A 362 -18.04 -16.40 3.87
CA LYS A 362 -18.34 -17.66 3.18
C LYS A 362 -17.55 -18.86 3.71
N PHE A 363 -16.45 -18.59 4.41
CA PHE A 363 -15.57 -19.60 4.99
C PHE A 363 -15.71 -19.68 6.52
N ASP A 364 -16.62 -18.91 7.12
CA ASP A 364 -16.87 -18.97 8.56
C ASP A 364 -18.16 -19.77 8.88
N PRO A 365 -18.03 -20.99 9.45
CA PRO A 365 -19.18 -21.82 9.81
C PRO A 365 -19.96 -21.30 11.02
N SER A 366 -19.45 -20.31 11.77
CA SER A 366 -20.01 -19.85 13.04
C SER A 366 -20.90 -18.60 12.94
N ASN A 367 -21.01 -17.99 11.76
CA ASN A 367 -21.59 -16.67 11.64
C ASN A 367 -23.13 -16.67 11.67
N GLN A 368 -23.70 -16.27 12.82
CA GLN A 368 -25.13 -16.14 13.06
C GLN A 368 -25.68 -14.81 12.51
N LEU A 369 -26.73 -14.91 11.69
CA LEU A 369 -27.20 -13.90 10.72
C LEU A 369 -27.72 -12.56 11.26
N LEU A 370 -28.04 -12.43 12.57
CA LEU A 370 -28.74 -11.25 13.08
C LEU A 370 -27.82 -10.18 13.68
N VAL A 371 -26.88 -10.57 14.56
CA VAL A 371 -25.90 -9.63 15.14
C VAL A 371 -24.92 -9.13 14.08
N ALA A 372 -24.54 -10.00 13.14
CA ALA A 372 -23.68 -9.67 12.01
C ALA A 372 -24.30 -8.58 11.11
N ALA A 373 -25.61 -8.62 10.87
CA ALA A 373 -26.30 -7.66 10.02
C ALA A 373 -26.36 -6.24 10.64
N VAL A 374 -26.62 -6.13 11.94
CA VAL A 374 -26.61 -4.83 12.64
C VAL A 374 -25.21 -4.23 12.65
N ARG A 375 -24.21 -5.06 12.99
CA ARG A 375 -22.80 -4.67 13.00
C ARG A 375 -22.31 -4.22 11.62
N ARG A 376 -22.72 -4.92 10.55
CA ARG A 376 -22.47 -4.51 9.17
C ARG A 376 -22.98 -3.10 8.87
N LYS A 377 -24.24 -2.81 9.18
CA LYS A 377 -24.82 -1.46 8.96
C LYS A 377 -24.08 -0.36 9.71
N ILE A 378 -23.65 -0.62 10.95
CA ILE A 378 -22.87 0.35 11.74
C ILE A 378 -21.56 0.69 11.02
N PHE A 379 -20.86 -0.33 10.52
CA PHE A 379 -19.60 -0.11 9.81
C PHE A 379 -19.78 0.53 8.44
N GLU A 380 -20.83 0.18 7.70
CA GLU A 380 -21.18 0.85 6.45
C GLU A 380 -21.42 2.35 6.69
N LEU A 381 -22.15 2.71 7.75
CA LEU A 381 -22.38 4.09 8.13
C LEU A 381 -21.08 4.80 8.56
N ALA A 382 -20.26 4.15 9.40
CA ALA A 382 -18.97 4.69 9.81
C ALA A 382 -18.07 4.93 8.59
N ARG A 383 -18.11 4.02 7.62
CA ARG A 383 -17.35 4.14 6.38
C ARG A 383 -17.87 5.25 5.49
N GLU A 384 -19.17 5.36 5.31
CA GLU A 384 -19.76 6.41 4.48
C GLU A 384 -19.47 7.80 5.09
N ASN A 385 -19.52 7.94 6.42
CA ASN A 385 -19.13 9.17 7.10
C ASN A 385 -17.65 9.54 6.85
N LEU A 386 -16.74 8.56 6.94
CA LEU A 386 -15.32 8.78 6.60
C LEU A 386 -15.15 9.19 5.13
N ARG A 387 -15.91 8.57 4.22
CA ARG A 387 -15.87 8.86 2.78
C ARG A 387 -16.34 10.27 2.49
N GLN A 388 -17.50 10.66 3.01
CA GLN A 388 -18.04 12.01 2.82
C GLN A 388 -17.09 13.07 3.38
N ARG A 389 -16.50 12.83 4.55
CA ARG A 389 -15.50 13.74 5.12
C ARG A 389 -14.29 13.90 4.22
N ARG A 390 -13.70 12.81 3.71
CA ARG A 390 -12.53 12.88 2.82
C ARG A 390 -12.85 13.54 1.48
N LEU A 391 -14.02 13.24 0.91
CA LEU A 391 -14.46 13.84 -0.35
C LEU A 391 -14.74 15.34 -0.23
N SER A 392 -15.16 15.84 0.94
CA SER A 392 -15.45 17.25 1.15
C SER A 392 -14.21 18.12 1.45
N LEU A 393 -13.08 17.53 1.85
CA LEU A 393 -11.87 18.26 2.25
C LEU A 393 -11.41 19.28 1.20
N TRP A 394 -11.39 18.88 -0.08
CA TRP A 394 -10.94 19.75 -1.15
C TRP A 394 -12.00 20.81 -1.54
N LYS A 395 -13.28 20.43 -1.58
CA LYS A 395 -14.38 21.37 -1.88
C LYS A 395 -14.45 22.52 -0.88
N ALA A 396 -14.36 22.22 0.42
CA ALA A 396 -14.38 23.21 1.49
C ALA A 396 -13.17 24.18 1.44
N SER A 397 -12.01 23.70 0.96
CA SER A 397 -10.81 24.53 0.82
C SER A 397 -10.93 25.56 -0.32
N ASN A 398 -11.66 25.23 -1.39
CA ASN A 398 -11.87 26.13 -2.52
C ASN A 398 -12.92 27.22 -2.23
N GLU A 399 -13.93 26.94 -1.39
CA GLU A 399 -14.94 27.94 -0.99
C GLU A 399 -14.37 29.02 -0.06
N HIS A 400 -13.34 28.71 0.74
CA HIS A 400 -12.66 29.67 1.62
C HIS A 400 -11.55 30.47 0.90
N SER A 401 -11.32 30.22 -0.39
CA SER A 401 -10.32 30.93 -1.21
C SER A 401 -10.95 32.01 -2.10
N THR A 402 -12.27 32.20 -2.01
CA THR A 402 -13.07 33.14 -2.82
C THR A 402 -13.69 34.30 -2.01
N GLU A 403 -13.29 34.47 -0.75
CA GLU A 403 -13.49 35.69 0.06
C GLU A 403 -12.16 36.39 0.28
#